data_AF-A0A1H6E4U4-F1
#
_entry.id   AF-A0A1H6E4U4-F1
#
_cell.length_a   1.000
_cell.length_b   1.000
_cell.length_c   1.000
_cell.angle_alpha   90.00
_cell.angle_beta   90.00
_cell.angle_gamma   90.00
#
_symmetry.space_group_name_H-M   'P 1'
#
loop_
_entity.id
_entity.type
_entity.pdbx_description
1 polymer ?
#
loop_
_entity_poly.entity_id
_entity_poly.type
_entity_poly.pdbx_seq_one_letter_code
_entity_poly.pdbx_strand_id
1 'polypeptide(L)' 'MPHPFRWQPGEGQRHATLKPRPKGGFPDDAQIEALCGTQITVDNSDVAWLWTTCPECNKGAHELAGTPIVPR' A
#
# COMPACT_ATOMS: atom_id res chain seq x y z
N MET A 1 -1.32 10.02 15.69
CA MET A 1 -1.20 10.64 14.35
C MET A 1 -1.73 9.66 13.33
N PRO A 2 -2.42 10.09 12.25
CA PRO A 2 -2.77 9.18 11.16
C PRO A 2 -1.49 8.52 10.67
N HIS A 3 -1.52 7.21 10.41
CA HIS A 3 -0.36 6.53 9.85
C HIS A 3 0.09 7.24 8.55
N PRO A 4 1.40 7.45 8.34
CA PRO A 4 1.92 8.26 7.23
C PRO A 4 1.71 7.63 5.84
N PHE A 5 1.22 6.39 5.80
CA PHE A 5 0.83 5.67 4.60
C PHE A 5 -0.44 4.84 4.86
N ARG A 6 -0.95 4.22 3.81
CA ARG A 6 -2.06 3.25 3.84
C ARG A 6 -1.67 2.04 3.02
N TRP A 7 -1.99 0.85 3.52
CA TRP A 7 -1.96 -0.37 2.72
C TRP A 7 -3.19 -0.45 1.83
N GLN A 8 -3.02 -0.91 0.60
CA GLN A 8 -4.09 -1.20 -0.33
C GLN A 8 -3.65 -2.30 -1.30
N PRO A 9 -4.40 -3.41 -1.41
CA PRO A 9 -4.13 -4.43 -2.43
C PRO A 9 -4.40 -3.92 -3.85
N GLY A 10 -3.66 -4.50 -4.80
CA GLY A 10 -3.77 -4.27 -6.22
C GLY A 10 -2.65 -5.01 -6.95
N GLU A 11 -2.86 -5.37 -8.22
CA GLU A 11 -1.83 -6.03 -9.06
C GLU A 11 -1.19 -7.29 -8.41
N GLY A 12 -1.99 -8.08 -7.68
CA GLY A 12 -1.55 -9.34 -7.05
C GLY A 12 -0.67 -9.19 -5.81
N GLN A 13 -0.48 -7.97 -5.29
CA GLN A 13 0.29 -7.69 -4.08
C GLN A 13 -0.40 -6.68 -3.18
N ARG A 14 0.09 -6.55 -1.94
CA ARG A 14 -0.26 -5.42 -1.07
C ARG A 14 0.74 -4.30 -1.22
N HIS A 15 0.24 -3.13 -1.63
CA HIS A 15 1.03 -1.93 -1.83
C HIS A 15 0.76 -0.91 -0.74
N ALA A 16 1.70 0.01 -0.53
CA ALA A 16 1.52 1.16 0.35
C ALA A 16 1.36 2.42 -0.51
N THR A 17 0.55 3.38 -0.06
CA THR A 17 0.35 4.68 -0.72
C THR A 17 0.35 5.82 0.29
N LEU A 18 0.76 7.02 -0.15
CA LEU A 18 0.57 8.28 0.57
C LEU A 18 -0.81 8.89 0.33
N LYS A 19 -1.56 8.38 -0.66
CA LYS A 19 -2.87 8.93 -1.03
C LYS A 19 -3.81 8.86 0.18
N PRO A 20 -4.43 9.98 0.57
CA PRO A 20 -5.41 9.97 1.66
C PRO A 20 -6.53 8.98 1.34
N ARG A 21 -6.85 8.09 2.29
CA ARG A 21 -7.95 7.14 2.13
C ARG A 21 -9.29 7.90 2.25
N PRO A 22 -10.18 7.86 1.24
CA PRO A 22 -11.50 8.46 1.34
C PRO A 22 -12.33 7.82 2.46
N LYS A 23 -13.36 8.53 2.93
CA LYS A 23 -14.32 7.97 3.88
C LYS A 23 -15.03 6.79 3.20
N GLY A 24 -14.89 5.59 3.77
CA GLY A 24 -15.40 4.34 3.18
C GLY A 24 -14.36 3.53 2.39
N GLY A 25 -13.20 4.11 2.06
CA GLY A 25 -12.15 3.45 1.30
C GLY A 25 -12.00 3.95 -0.13
N PHE A 26 -11.05 3.37 -0.85
CA PHE A 26 -10.94 3.63 -2.28
C PHE A 26 -12.07 2.86 -2.99
N PRO A 27 -12.75 3.48 -3.98
CA PRO A 27 -13.70 2.77 -4.84
C PRO A 27 -13.04 1.57 -5.52
N ASP A 28 -13.85 0.59 -5.88
CA ASP A 28 -13.42 -0.47 -6.80
C ASP A 28 -12.94 0.17 -8.12
N ASP A 29 -11.92 -0.43 -8.73
CA ASP A 29 -11.23 0.06 -9.95
C ASP A 29 -10.51 1.41 -9.82
N ALA A 30 -10.46 2.02 -8.62
CA ALA A 30 -9.71 3.24 -8.42
C ALA A 30 -8.21 3.02 -8.69
N GLN A 31 -7.60 3.94 -9.43
CA GLN A 31 -6.14 3.95 -9.60
C GLN A 31 -5.46 4.80 -8.54
N ILE A 32 -4.42 4.24 -7.92
CA ILE A 32 -3.61 4.91 -6.91
C ILE A 32 -2.12 4.74 -7.20
N GLU A 33 -1.35 5.77 -6.86
CA GLU A 33 0.11 5.69 -6.87
C GLU A 33 0.62 4.97 -5.63
N ALA A 34 1.35 3.88 -5.83
CA ALA A 34 2.02 3.15 -4.76
C ALA A 34 3.41 3.73 -4.47
N LEU A 35 3.95 3.47 -3.28
CA LEU A 35 5.30 3.88 -2.88
C LEU A 35 6.41 3.30 -3.78
N CYS A 36 6.15 2.17 -4.45
CA CYS A 36 7.05 1.60 -5.44
C CYS A 36 7.07 2.35 -6.79
N GLY A 37 6.31 3.44 -6.92
CA GLY A 37 6.19 4.25 -8.15
C GLY A 37 5.20 3.69 -9.18
N THR A 38 4.55 2.56 -8.90
CA THR A 38 3.59 1.93 -9.80
C THR A 38 2.18 2.49 -9.59
N GLN A 39 1.47 2.78 -10.68
CA GLN A 39 0.02 2.98 -10.64
C GLN A 39 -0.65 1.61 -10.56
N ILE A 40 -1.45 1.37 -9.52
CA ILE A 40 -2.16 0.11 -9.33
C ILE A 40 -3.67 0.34 -9.39
N THR A 41 -4.40 -0.65 -9.88
CA THR A 41 -5.85 -0.71 -9.72
C THR A 41 -6.17 -1.34 -8.37
N VAL A 42 -7.02 -0.68 -7.59
CA VAL A 42 -7.42 -1.13 -6.26
C VAL A 42 -8.20 -2.44 -6.33
N ASP A 43 -7.80 -3.41 -5.50
CA ASP A 43 -8.58 -4.60 -5.19
C ASP A 43 -9.06 -4.53 -3.74
N ASN A 44 -10.38 -4.55 -3.54
CA ASN A 44 -11.01 -4.49 -2.22
C ASN A 44 -11.52 -5.87 -1.72
N SER A 45 -11.23 -6.96 -2.45
CA SER A 45 -11.61 -8.30 -2.01
C SER A 45 -10.87 -8.72 -0.73
N ASP A 46 -11.54 -9.49 0.13
CA ASP A 46 -10.93 -9.99 1.38
C ASP A 46 -9.69 -10.86 1.11
N VAL A 47 -9.67 -11.59 -0.01
CA VAL A 47 -8.55 -12.45 -0.40
C VAL A 47 -7.31 -11.64 -0.79
N ALA A 48 -7.49 -10.47 -1.40
CA ALA A 48 -6.37 -9.61 -1.81
C ALA A 48 -5.54 -9.10 -0.61
N TRP A 49 -6.15 -9.03 0.58
CA TRP A 49 -5.44 -8.71 1.81
C TRP A 49 -4.51 -9.82 2.32
N LEU A 50 -4.62 -11.03 1.77
CA LEU A 50 -3.75 -12.16 2.08
C LEU A 50 -2.55 -12.26 1.13
N TRP A 51 -2.51 -11.44 0.08
CA TRP A 51 -1.39 -11.43 -0.86
C TRP A 51 -0.07 -10.99 -0.21
N THR A 52 1.03 -11.38 -0.85
CA THR A 52 2.36 -10.94 -0.45
C THR A 52 2.47 -9.43 -0.51
N THR A 53 3.27 -8.87 0.40
CA THR A 53 3.53 -7.44 0.44
C THR A 53 4.56 -7.09 -0.65
N CYS A 54 4.31 -6.04 -1.42
CA CYS A 54 5.30 -5.50 -2.34
C CYS A 54 6.57 -5.10 -1.56
N PRO A 55 7.76 -5.65 -1.89
CA PRO A 55 8.97 -5.45 -1.09
C PRO A 55 9.42 -3.98 -1.02
N GLU A 56 9.32 -3.25 -2.14
CA GLU A 56 9.65 -1.81 -2.19
C GLU A 56 8.68 -0.98 -1.36
N CYS A 57 7.38 -1.29 -1.43
CA CYS A 57 6.38 -0.64 -0.58
C CYS A 57 6.62 -0.94 0.90
N ASN A 58 7.03 -2.16 1.24
CA ASN A 58 7.35 -2.54 2.61
C ASN A 58 8.54 -1.75 3.14
N LYS A 59 9.61 -1.65 2.36
CA LYS A 59 10.77 -0.82 2.71
C LYS A 59 10.37 0.64 2.93
N GLY A 60 9.69 1.26 1.97
CA GLY A 60 9.25 2.66 2.07
C GLY A 60 8.29 2.91 3.22
N ALA A 61 7.37 1.98 3.50
CA ALA A 61 6.48 2.05 4.65
C ALA A 61 7.25 2.04 5.99
N HIS A 62 8.27 1.19 6.10
CA HIS A 62 9.15 1.12 7.27
C HIS A 62 9.99 2.40 7.46
N GLU A 63 10.50 2.98 6.38
CA GLU A 63 11.18 4.29 6.40
C GLU A 63 10.24 5.40 6.89
N LEU A 64 9.02 5.48 6.35
CA LEU A 64 8.00 6.44 6.78
C LEU A 64 7.55 6.23 8.23
N ALA A 65 7.57 5.01 8.73
CA ALA A 65 7.27 4.67 10.11
C ALA A 65 8.44 4.95 11.07
N GLY A 66 9.61 5.37 10.59
CA GLY A 66 10.80 5.57 11.40
C GLY A 66 11.40 4.26 11.93
N THR A 67 11.13 3.13 11.27
CA THR A 67 11.68 1.81 11.61
C THR A 67 12.31 1.14 10.39
N PRO A 68 13.38 1.70 9.80
CA PRO A 68 13.97 1.20 8.56
C PRO A 68 14.34 -0.29 8.68
N ILE A 69 14.03 -1.05 7.62
CA ILE A 69 14.46 -2.44 7.53
C ILE A 69 15.97 -2.44 7.30
N VAL A 70 16.73 -2.94 8.28
CA VAL A 70 18.15 -3.21 8.10
C VAL A 70 18.32 -4.42 7.17
N PRO A 71 19.10 -4.31 6.08
CA PRO A 71 19.46 -5.46 5.26
C PRO A 71 20.16 -6.50 6.15
N ARG A 72 19.77 -7.77 6.02
CA ARG A 72 20.44 -8.89 6.69
C ARG A 72 21.62 -9.38 5.86
#